data_AF-A0A672M919-F1
#
_entry.id   AF-A0A672M919-F1
#
_cell.length_a   1.000
_cell.length_b   1.000
_cell.length_c   1.000
_cell.angle_alpha   90.00
_cell.angle_beta   90.00
_cell.angle_gamma   90.00
#
_symmetry.space_group_name_H-M   'P 1'
#
loop_
_entity.id
_entity.type
_entity.pdbx_description
1 polymer ?
#
loop_
_entity_poly.entity_id
_entity_poly.type
_entity_poly.pdbx_seq_one_letter_code
_entity_poly.pdbx_strand_id
1 'polypeptide(L)'
;MSFQTRKTSAHLLATHLHFTNVCVCVCAQEIHKKVMSLQFSECHTKIRRVDAHATLGDGVVVQVMSELSKSGRPMRRFMQTFVLAPEGYSVNKFYVHNDIFCYEEEVFGDSEAELGGKTTEHTRLHGRRVIWV
;
A
#
# COMPACT_ATOMS: atom_id res chain seq x y z
N MET A 1 30.29 11.35 11.03
CA MET A 1 30.06 10.24 10.09
C MET A 1 28.58 10.25 9.71
N SER A 2 28.28 10.83 8.56
CA SER A 2 26.95 11.19 8.11
C SER A 2 26.22 9.99 7.50
N PHE A 3 25.03 9.70 8.00
CA PHE A 3 24.10 8.69 7.48
C PHE A 3 23.50 9.15 6.13
N GLN A 4 24.30 9.18 5.07
CA GLN A 4 23.87 9.49 3.70
C GLN A 4 23.63 8.22 2.86
N THR A 5 23.65 7.03 3.47
CA THR A 5 23.73 5.75 2.72
C THR A 5 22.43 4.95 2.63
N ARG A 6 21.30 5.44 3.17
CA ARG A 6 20.02 4.67 3.14
C ARG A 6 19.04 5.08 2.03
N LYS A 7 19.08 6.32 1.55
CA LYS A 7 18.15 6.80 0.49
C LYS A 7 18.46 6.20 -0.88
N THR A 8 19.73 5.94 -1.18
CA THR A 8 20.16 5.38 -2.47
C THR A 8 19.80 3.89 -2.61
N SER A 9 19.84 3.13 -1.52
CA SER A 9 19.64 1.67 -1.57
C SER A 9 18.20 1.26 -1.89
N ALA A 10 17.20 1.93 -1.33
CA ALA A 10 15.79 1.67 -1.66
C ALA A 10 15.45 2.05 -3.11
N HIS A 11 16.03 3.15 -3.61
CA HIS A 11 15.83 3.60 -4.99
C HIS A 11 16.52 2.66 -6.01
N LEU A 12 17.69 2.12 -5.67
CA LEU A 12 18.39 1.12 -6.50
C LEU A 12 17.69 -0.25 -6.52
N LEU A 13 17.14 -0.70 -5.39
CA LEU A 13 16.39 -1.97 -5.34
C LEU A 13 15.11 -1.92 -6.19
N ALA A 14 14.45 -0.76 -6.27
CA ALA A 14 13.27 -0.56 -7.10
C ALA A 14 13.56 -0.50 -8.61
N THR A 15 14.80 -0.18 -9.01
CA THR A 15 15.20 -0.11 -10.43
C THR A 15 15.67 -1.45 -10.99
N HIS A 16 16.09 -2.39 -10.13
CA HIS A 16 16.63 -3.69 -10.56
C HIS A 16 15.60 -4.84 -10.55
N LEU A 17 14.40 -4.60 -10.00
CA LEU A 17 13.24 -5.47 -10.08
C LEU A 17 12.19 -4.70 -10.87
N HIS A 18 11.48 -5.32 -11.82
CA HIS A 18 10.47 -4.68 -12.68
C HIS A 18 9.25 -4.18 -11.85
N PHE A 19 9.43 -3.14 -11.03
CA PHE A 19 8.44 -2.51 -10.16
C PHE A 19 8.00 -1.16 -10.72
N THR A 20 7.81 -1.07 -12.03
CA THR A 20 7.61 0.19 -12.78
C THR A 20 6.34 0.98 -12.41
N ASN A 21 5.48 0.47 -11.52
CA ASN A 21 4.19 1.08 -11.15
C ASN A 21 3.96 1.21 -9.64
N VAL A 22 5.01 1.44 -8.86
CA VAL A 22 4.91 1.66 -7.41
C VAL A 22 4.98 3.16 -7.08
N CYS A 23 3.91 3.69 -6.48
CA CYS A 23 3.93 5.04 -5.90
C CYS A 23 4.54 4.96 -4.51
N VAL A 24 5.70 5.58 -4.29
CA VAL A 24 6.32 5.75 -2.97
C VAL A 24 6.21 7.22 -2.58
N CYS A 25 5.51 7.50 -1.48
CA CYS A 25 5.55 8.80 -0.80
C CYS A 25 6.45 8.65 0.43
N VAL A 26 7.22 9.67 0.81
CA VAL A 26 8.19 9.57 1.94
C VAL A 26 8.04 10.69 2.97
N CYS A 27 7.38 11.80 2.61
CA CYS A 27 7.15 12.91 3.52
C CYS A 27 5.67 13.17 3.74
N ALA A 28 5.33 13.73 4.90
CA ALA A 28 3.96 14.05 5.29
C ALA A 28 3.21 14.88 4.23
N GLN A 29 3.91 15.77 3.53
CA GLN A 29 3.32 16.58 2.45
C GLN A 29 2.97 15.74 1.21
N GLU A 30 3.84 14.81 0.80
CA GLU A 30 3.56 13.88 -0.30
C GLU A 30 2.42 12.93 0.04
N ILE A 31 2.47 12.36 1.26
CA ILE A 31 1.43 11.49 1.80
C ILE A 31 0.10 12.25 1.79
N HIS A 32 0.05 13.45 2.37
CA HIS A 32 -1.17 14.25 2.41
C HIS A 32 -1.71 14.54 1.00
N LYS A 33 -0.87 15.01 0.07
CA LYS A 33 -1.27 15.24 -1.32
C LYS A 33 -1.83 13.97 -1.96
N LYS A 34 -1.20 12.82 -1.72
CA LYS A 34 -1.64 11.55 -2.27
C LYS A 34 -2.98 11.11 -1.68
N VAL A 35 -3.17 11.18 -0.36
CA VAL A 35 -4.45 10.86 0.31
C VAL A 35 -5.57 11.71 -0.27
N MET A 36 -5.34 13.02 -0.40
CA MET A 36 -6.32 13.93 -0.98
C MET A 36 -6.62 13.60 -2.45
N SER A 37 -5.61 13.24 -3.24
CA SER A 37 -5.80 12.85 -4.65
C SER A 37 -6.60 11.55 -4.83
N LEU A 38 -6.59 10.67 -3.82
CA LEU A 38 -7.32 9.41 -3.85
C LEU A 38 -8.82 9.59 -3.65
N GLN A 39 -9.30 10.78 -3.24
CA GLN A 39 -10.72 11.12 -3.12
C GLN A 39 -11.54 10.00 -2.46
N PHE A 40 -11.24 9.68 -1.19
CA PHE A 40 -11.95 8.64 -0.43
C PHE A 40 -13.38 9.03 -0.03
N SER A 41 -13.98 10.02 -0.70
CA SER A 41 -15.42 10.31 -0.58
C SER A 41 -16.21 9.08 -1.01
N GLU A 42 -17.13 8.62 -0.17
CA GLU A 42 -17.97 7.43 -0.42
C GLU A 42 -17.16 6.13 -0.58
N CYS A 43 -16.23 5.93 0.35
CA CYS A 43 -15.48 4.70 0.48
C CYS A 43 -16.16 3.75 1.47
N HIS A 44 -16.38 2.51 1.07
CA HIS A 44 -16.87 1.44 1.94
C HIS A 44 -15.78 0.38 2.08
N THR A 45 -15.40 0.08 3.32
CA THR A 45 -14.41 -0.95 3.62
C THR A 45 -15.05 -2.08 4.40
N LYS A 46 -14.69 -3.33 4.08
CA LYS A 46 -15.07 -4.51 4.85
C LYS A 46 -13.83 -5.31 5.24
N ILE A 47 -13.45 -5.18 6.50
CA ILE A 47 -12.33 -5.92 7.08
C ILE A 47 -12.68 -7.41 7.12
N ARG A 48 -11.79 -8.26 6.60
CA ARG A 48 -11.96 -9.71 6.59
C ARG A 48 -11.10 -10.39 7.65
N ARG A 49 -9.85 -9.95 7.78
CA ARG A 49 -8.90 -10.50 8.74
C ARG A 49 -7.86 -9.45 9.11
N VAL A 50 -7.44 -9.51 10.37
CA VAL A 50 -6.34 -8.72 10.91
C VAL A 50 -5.45 -9.67 11.68
N ASP A 51 -4.17 -9.70 11.32
CA ASP A 51 -3.13 -10.38 12.09
C ASP A 51 -2.12 -9.32 12.56
N ALA A 52 -1.57 -9.51 13.75
CA ALA A 52 -0.58 -8.61 14.31
C ALA A 52 0.52 -9.42 15.01
N HIS A 53 1.77 -9.01 14.82
CA HIS A 53 2.93 -9.65 15.40
C HIS A 53 3.91 -8.60 15.92
N ALA A 54 4.45 -8.83 17.12
CA ALA A 54 5.57 -8.06 17.63
C ALA A 54 6.80 -8.27 16.74
N THR A 55 7.56 -7.21 16.50
CA THR A 55 8.79 -7.20 15.71
C THR A 55 9.95 -6.72 16.56
N LEU A 56 11.15 -6.68 15.96
CA LEU A 56 12.34 -6.11 16.60
C LEU A 56 12.10 -4.65 17.00
N GLY A 57 12.74 -4.21 18.09
CA GLY A 57 12.70 -2.83 18.56
C GLY A 57 11.34 -2.38 19.10
N ASP A 58 10.61 -3.29 19.74
CA ASP A 58 9.25 -3.07 20.27
C ASP A 58 8.23 -2.60 19.21
N GLY A 59 8.54 -2.83 17.93
CA GLY A 59 7.63 -2.55 16.83
C GLY A 59 6.53 -3.61 16.72
N VAL A 60 5.51 -3.30 15.91
CA VAL A 60 4.43 -4.22 15.59
C VAL A 60 4.19 -4.19 14.09
N VAL A 61 4.17 -5.34 13.44
CA VAL A 61 3.65 -5.46 12.08
C VAL A 61 2.18 -5.89 12.15
N VAL A 62 1.33 -5.18 11.42
CA VAL A 62 -0.11 -5.47 11.30
C VAL A 62 -0.40 -5.75 9.83
N GLN A 63 -0.97 -6.91 9.54
CA GLN A 63 -1.42 -7.25 8.20
C GLN A 63 -2.95 -7.32 8.20
N VAL A 64 -3.56 -6.60 7.27
CA VAL A 64 -5.01 -6.49 7.11
C VAL A 64 -5.39 -7.03 5.74
N MET A 65 -6.29 -8.01 5.70
CA MET A 65 -6.97 -8.44 4.48
C MET A 65 -8.39 -7.89 4.51
N SER A 66 -8.78 -7.19 3.44
CA SER A 66 -10.02 -6.43 3.42
C SER A 66 -10.56 -6.24 2.00
N GLU A 67 -11.78 -5.72 1.90
CA GLU A 67 -12.42 -5.30 0.65
C GLU A 67 -12.69 -3.80 0.69
N LEU A 68 -12.51 -3.14 -0.47
CA LEU A 68 -12.74 -1.71 -0.67
C LEU A 68 -13.69 -1.48 -1.84
N SER A 69 -14.73 -0.69 -1.63
CA SER A 69 -15.57 -0.11 -2.67
C SER A 69 -15.43 1.41 -2.62
N LYS A 70 -15.33 2.03 -3.80
CA LYS A 70 -15.24 3.48 -3.94
C LYS A 70 -16.34 3.97 -4.88
N SER A 71 -17.15 4.92 -4.41
CA SER A 71 -18.24 5.53 -5.20
C SER A 71 -19.20 4.49 -5.81
N GLY A 72 -19.61 3.51 -5.00
CA GLY A 72 -20.54 2.45 -5.41
C GLY A 72 -19.96 1.40 -6.39
N ARG A 73 -18.67 1.49 -6.75
CA ARG A 73 -18.00 0.46 -7.56
C ARG A 73 -17.96 -0.88 -6.83
N PRO A 74 -17.79 -2.01 -7.54
CA PRO A 74 -17.66 -3.32 -6.91
C PRO A 74 -16.57 -3.35 -5.84
N MET A 75 -16.78 -4.16 -4.80
CA MET A 75 -15.79 -4.41 -3.75
C MET A 75 -14.58 -5.12 -4.34
N ARG A 76 -13.39 -4.56 -4.13
CA ARG A 76 -12.10 -5.14 -4.56
C ARG A 76 -11.29 -5.52 -3.34
N ARG A 77 -10.69 -6.71 -3.36
CA ARG A 77 -9.86 -7.20 -2.25
C ARG A 77 -8.49 -6.54 -2.25
N PHE A 78 -7.97 -6.29 -1.06
CA PHE A 78 -6.64 -5.74 -0.85
C PHE A 78 -5.99 -6.30 0.41
N MET A 79 -4.66 -6.28 0.41
CA MET A 79 -3.82 -6.44 1.58
C MET A 79 -3.22 -5.09 1.95
N GLN A 80 -3.25 -4.76 3.23
CA GLN A 80 -2.58 -3.59 3.78
C GLN A 80 -1.68 -3.99 4.94
N THR A 81 -0.40 -3.61 4.87
CA THR A 81 0.59 -3.92 5.90
C THR A 81 1.06 -2.64 6.56
N PHE A 82 0.82 -2.52 7.86
CA PHE A 82 1.35 -1.44 8.68
C PHE A 82 2.57 -1.93 9.45
N VAL A 83 3.63 -1.12 9.45
CA VAL A 83 4.73 -1.27 10.40
C VAL A 83 4.59 -0.15 11.41
N LEU A 84 4.33 -0.50 12.67
CA LEU A 84 4.21 0.43 13.78
C LEU A 84 5.52 0.48 14.54
N ALA A 85 5.98 1.68 14.86
CA ALA A 85 7.15 1.91 15.69
C ALA A 85 6.77 2.71 16.94
N PRO A 86 7.42 2.46 18.09
CA PRO A 86 7.17 3.22 19.31
C PRO A 86 7.55 4.69 19.14
N GLU A 87 6.72 5.59 19.67
CA GLU A 87 6.96 7.04 19.60
C GLU A 87 7.78 7.51 20.82
N GLY A 88 9.10 7.36 20.72
CA GLY A 88 10.05 7.79 21.74
C GLY A 88 9.87 7.04 23.06
N TYR A 89 9.82 7.77 24.17
CA TYR A 89 9.68 7.20 25.53
C TYR A 89 8.22 7.12 26.01
N SER A 90 7.25 7.45 25.15
CA SER A 90 5.84 7.43 25.52
C SER A 90 5.32 6.00 25.52
N VAL A 91 4.91 5.51 26.69
CA VAL A 91 4.34 4.15 26.82
C VAL A 91 3.05 4.06 26.00
N ASN A 92 2.88 2.95 25.27
CA ASN A 92 1.71 2.64 24.43
C ASN A 92 1.43 3.65 23.30
N LYS A 93 2.40 4.48 22.92
CA LYS A 93 2.27 5.39 21.78
C LYS A 93 3.04 4.84 20.59
N PHE A 94 2.35 4.65 19.47
CA PHE A 94 2.91 4.15 18.23
C PHE A 94 2.60 5.11 17.09
N TYR A 95 3.53 5.22 16.15
CA TYR A 95 3.28 5.85 14.86
C TYR A 95 3.41 4.82 13.74
N VAL A 96 2.74 5.09 12.62
CA VAL A 96 2.86 4.28 11.41
C VAL A 96 4.18 4.62 10.75
N HIS A 97 5.14 3.70 10.82
CA HIS A 97 6.46 3.83 10.20
C HIS A 97 6.42 3.44 8.71
N ASN A 98 5.60 2.47 8.33
CA ASN A 98 5.27 2.17 6.94
C ASN A 98 3.79 1.79 6.83
N ASP A 99 3.16 2.12 5.71
CA ASP A 99 1.82 1.66 5.33
C ASP A 99 1.85 1.20 3.87
N ILE A 100 1.71 -0.10 3.63
CA ILE A 100 1.81 -0.69 2.30
C ILE A 100 0.43 -1.16 1.89
N PHE A 101 -0.15 -0.60 0.83
CA PHE A 101 -1.45 -1.00 0.30
C PHE A 101 -1.31 -1.66 -1.08
N CYS A 102 -1.92 -2.84 -1.24
CA CYS A 102 -1.89 -3.59 -2.49
C CYS A 102 -3.23 -4.28 -2.78
N TYR A 103 -3.83 -4.02 -3.95
CA TYR A 103 -4.99 -4.78 -4.42
C TYR A 103 -4.57 -6.21 -4.81
N GLU A 104 -5.38 -7.22 -4.48
CA GLU A 104 -5.09 -8.63 -4.83
C GLU A 104 -5.00 -8.85 -6.35
N GLU A 105 -5.85 -8.17 -7.13
CA GLU A 105 -5.86 -8.26 -8.60
C GLU A 105 -4.54 -7.82 -9.25
N GLU A 106 -3.73 -6.98 -8.57
CA GLU A 106 -2.43 -6.52 -9.08
C GLU A 106 -1.30 -7.54 -8.85
N VAL A 107 -1.55 -8.62 -8.10
CA VAL A 107 -0.57 -9.67 -7.76
C VAL A 107 -0.72 -10.90 -8.66
N PHE A 108 -1.94 -11.20 -9.13
CA PHE A 108 -2.27 -12.44 -9.85
C PHE A 108 -2.74 -12.23 -11.31
N GLY A 109 -2.68 -10.99 -11.82
CA GLY A 109 -3.32 -10.57 -13.07
C GLY A 109 -2.70 -11.05 -14.40
N ASP A 110 -1.61 -11.81 -14.40
CA ASP A 110 -0.90 -12.22 -15.63
C ASP A 110 -1.14 -13.69 -16.04
N SER A 111 -2.12 -14.42 -15.48
CA SER A 111 -2.26 -15.87 -15.77
C SER A 111 -3.61 -16.39 -16.23
N GLU A 112 -4.66 -15.57 -16.41
CA GLU A 112 -5.95 -16.11 -16.88
C GLU A 112 -6.77 -15.10 -17.71
N ALA A 113 -6.23 -14.69 -18.86
CA ALA A 113 -6.99 -13.92 -19.86
C ALA A 113 -6.73 -14.41 -21.29
N GLU A 114 -6.81 -15.73 -21.50
CA GLU A 114 -7.07 -16.31 -22.82
C GLU A 114 -8.35 -17.13 -22.70
N LEU A 115 -9.50 -16.49 -22.95
CA LEU A 115 -10.69 -17.02 -23.63
C LEU A 115 -11.85 -16.00 -23.58
N GLY A 116 -12.07 -15.31 -24.71
CA GLY A 116 -13.43 -14.98 -25.16
C GLY A 116 -13.97 -13.56 -24.97
N GLY A 117 -13.41 -12.59 -25.70
CA GLY A 117 -14.05 -11.42 -26.36
C GLY A 117 -15.31 -10.73 -25.79
N LYS A 118 -15.18 -9.44 -25.45
CA LYS A 118 -15.69 -8.29 -26.24
C LYS A 118 -15.33 -6.95 -25.58
N THR A 119 -14.91 -6.01 -26.42
CA THR A 119 -14.41 -4.67 -26.13
C THR A 119 -15.38 -3.80 -25.34
N THR A 120 -14.90 -3.20 -24.25
CA THR A 120 -15.30 -1.85 -23.84
C THR A 120 -14.06 -1.13 -23.32
N GLU A 121 -13.79 0.03 -23.89
CA GLU A 121 -12.62 0.87 -23.65
C GLU A 121 -12.69 1.47 -22.23
N HIS A 122 -12.35 0.66 -21.23
CA HIS A 122 -12.30 1.09 -19.84
C HIS A 122 -10.91 1.67 -19.58
N THR A 123 -10.86 3.00 -19.47
CA THR A 123 -9.66 3.81 -19.23
C THR A 123 -8.71 3.13 -18.24
N ARG A 124 -7.50 2.81 -18.72
CA ARG A 124 -6.42 2.12 -18.00
C ARG A 124 -6.04 2.86 -16.71
N LEU A 125 -6.68 2.49 -15.60
CA LEU A 125 -6.21 2.78 -14.24
C LEU A 125 -5.57 1.53 -13.59
N HIS A 126 -5.16 0.56 -14.41
CA HIS A 126 -4.53 -0.68 -13.96
C HIS A 126 -3.11 -0.39 -13.46
N GLY A 127 -2.85 -0.68 -12.19
CA GLY A 127 -1.50 -0.73 -11.64
C GLY A 127 -1.11 0.50 -10.83
N ARG A 128 -1.69 0.68 -9.65
CA ARG A 128 -1.14 1.61 -8.66
C ARG A 128 -1.00 0.90 -7.33
N ARG A 129 0.15 0.23 -7.17
CA ARG A 129 0.69 -0.11 -5.85
C ARG A 129 0.96 1.20 -5.12
N VAL A 130 0.35 1.37 -3.94
CA VAL A 130 0.57 2.54 -3.10
C VAL A 130 1.36 2.08 -1.90
N ILE A 131 2.66 2.38 -1.91
CA ILE A 131 3.52 2.26 -0.74
C ILE A 131 3.55 3.64 -0.10
N TRP A 132 3.01 3.73 1.10
CA TRP A 132 3.20 4.86 2.00
C TRP A 132 4.44 4.57 2.85
N VAL A 133 5.52 5.33 2.61
CA VAL A 133 6.64 5.45 3.55
C VAL A 133 6.47 6.76 4.32
#